data_AF-A0A969HMM7-F1
#
_entry.id   AF-A0A969HMM7-F1
#
_cell.length_a   1.000
_cell.length_b   1.000
_cell.length_c   1.000
_cell.angle_alpha   90.00
_cell.angle_beta   90.00
_cell.angle_gamma   90.00
#
_symmetry.space_group_name_H-M   'P 1'
#
loop_
_entity.id
_entity.type
_entity.pdbx_description
1 polymer ?
#
loop_
_entity_poly.entity_id
_entity_poly.type
_entity_poly.pdbx_seq_one_letter_code
_entity_poly.pdbx_strand_id
1 'polypeptide(L)'
;MRQLNFFIFLLFPVLMSSHVYGQTDPAKIYLLVRADDMGFAHAVNEACIATYTEGIARSVEVIVPGPWFEEAAQMLAGHPGYDVGIHLVLTSEWQNLKWRPLTSATSLKDADGYFHPYIWKNPFPGGYFPA
;
A
#
# COMPACT_ATOMS: atom_id res chain seq x y z
N MET A 1 -16.25 -11.58 48.64
CA MET A 1 -16.45 -10.73 47.44
C MET A 1 -15.60 -9.45 47.41
N ARG A 2 -15.12 -8.91 48.53
CA ARG A 2 -14.25 -7.70 48.56
C ARG A 2 -12.76 -7.93 48.21
N GLN A 3 -12.23 -9.14 48.43
CA GLN A 3 -10.81 -9.47 48.20
C GLN A 3 -10.49 -9.80 46.73
N LEU A 4 -11.49 -10.25 45.95
CA LEU A 4 -11.31 -10.65 44.54
C LEU A 4 -11.20 -9.45 43.59
N ASN A 5 -11.85 -8.33 43.92
CA ASN A 5 -11.80 -7.10 43.13
C ASN A 5 -10.47 -6.35 43.27
N PHE A 6 -9.72 -6.55 44.34
CA PHE A 6 -8.45 -5.84 44.56
C PHE A 6 -7.32 -6.41 43.69
N PHE A 7 -7.33 -7.72 43.42
CA PHE A 7 -6.36 -8.38 42.54
C PHE A 7 -6.54 -8.00 41.05
N ILE A 8 -7.79 -7.77 40.62
CA ILE A 8 -8.10 -7.36 39.23
C ILE A 8 -7.55 -5.96 38.92
N PHE A 9 -7.52 -5.06 39.90
CA PHE A 9 -6.97 -3.70 39.72
C PHE A 9 -5.44 -3.64 39.67
N LEU A 10 -4.73 -4.65 40.19
CA LEU A 10 -3.26 -4.73 40.13
C LEU A 10 -2.72 -5.45 38.88
N LEU A 11 -3.54 -6.28 38.21
CA LEU A 11 -3.17 -6.97 36.96
C LEU A 11 -3.33 -6.10 35.70
N PHE A 12 -4.17 -5.06 35.78
CA PHE A 12 -4.49 -4.21 34.63
C PHE A 12 -3.33 -3.30 34.13
N PRO A 13 -2.44 -2.74 34.98
CA PRO A 13 -1.30 -1.97 34.49
C PRO A 13 -0.15 -2.85 33.98
N VAL A 14 -0.04 -4.11 34.45
CA VAL A 14 1.01 -5.04 34.03
C VAL A 14 0.78 -5.54 32.60
N LEU A 15 -0.49 -5.69 32.19
CA LEU A 15 -0.88 -6.03 30.81
C LEU A 15 -0.81 -4.85 29.83
N MET A 16 -0.67 -3.62 30.35
CA MET A 16 -0.49 -2.38 29.58
C MET A 16 0.99 -1.95 29.56
N SER A 17 1.93 -2.89 29.64
CA SER A 17 3.27 -2.67 29.10
C SER A 17 3.17 -2.71 27.57
N SER A 18 2.52 -1.70 27.00
CA SER A 18 2.52 -1.47 25.56
C SER A 18 3.98 -1.34 25.14
N HIS A 19 4.42 -2.26 24.30
CA HIS A 19 5.68 -2.11 23.60
C HIS A 19 5.57 -0.85 22.74
N VAL A 20 6.07 0.26 23.26
CA VAL A 20 6.30 1.47 22.47
C VAL A 20 7.48 1.15 21.57
N TYR A 21 7.17 0.63 20.38
CA TYR A 21 8.15 0.48 19.31
C TYR A 21 8.43 1.87 18.73
N GLY A 22 9.41 2.55 19.31
CA GLY A 22 9.99 3.77 18.79
C GLY A 22 11.43 3.54 18.41
N GLN A 23 11.99 4.42 17.59
CA GLN A 23 13.43 4.45 17.38
C GLN A 23 14.11 4.76 18.72
N THR A 24 14.86 3.80 19.25
CA THR A 24 15.48 3.88 20.59
C THR A 24 16.89 4.47 20.57
N ASP A 25 17.55 4.41 19.42
CA ASP A 25 18.91 4.89 19.24
C ASP A 25 18.91 6.14 18.34
N PRO A 26 19.18 7.34 18.90
CA PRO A 26 19.22 8.58 18.13
C PRO A 26 20.45 8.67 17.21
N ALA A 27 21.49 7.86 17.41
CA ALA A 27 22.68 7.84 16.56
C ALA A 27 22.52 6.92 15.34
N LYS A 28 21.57 5.98 15.37
CA LYS A 28 21.32 5.02 14.29
C LYS A 28 20.22 5.49 13.37
N ILE A 29 20.50 5.52 12.07
CA ILE A 29 19.52 5.82 11.03
C ILE A 29 18.87 4.51 10.58
N TYR A 30 17.54 4.46 10.59
CA TYR A 30 16.75 3.37 10.00
C TYR A 30 16.14 3.88 8.70
N LEU A 31 16.36 3.14 7.61
CA LEU A 31 15.82 3.47 6.28
C LEU A 31 14.87 2.37 5.84
N LEU A 32 13.62 2.74 5.55
CA LEU A 32 12.67 1.90 4.85
C LEU A 32 12.68 2.29 3.38
N VAL A 33 13.15 1.39 2.52
CA VAL A 33 13.02 1.57 1.07
C VAL A 33 11.85 0.73 0.58
N ARG A 34 10.87 1.43 0.01
CA ARG A 34 9.61 0.85 -0.44
C ARG A 34 9.50 1.01 -1.95
N ALA A 35 9.20 -0.07 -2.66
CA ALA A 35 8.80 -0.03 -4.06
C ALA A 35 7.30 0.27 -4.19
N ASP A 36 6.89 0.81 -5.33
CA ASP A 36 5.52 1.26 -5.54
C ASP A 36 4.90 0.65 -6.81
N ASP A 37 3.57 0.71 -6.89
CA ASP A 37 2.74 0.39 -8.07
C ASP A 37 2.77 -1.06 -8.57
N MET A 38 3.16 -2.02 -7.72
CA MET A 38 3.07 -3.43 -8.10
C MET A 38 1.60 -3.80 -8.41
N GLY A 39 1.37 -4.57 -9.47
CA GLY A 39 0.04 -4.86 -10.01
C GLY A 39 -0.43 -3.92 -11.12
N PHE A 40 0.29 -2.82 -11.38
CA PHE A 40 0.00 -1.91 -12.50
C PHE A 40 0.31 -2.53 -13.88
N ALA A 41 1.52 -3.08 -14.05
CA ALA A 41 2.00 -3.64 -15.30
C ALA A 41 3.07 -4.71 -15.04
N HIS A 42 3.23 -5.65 -15.98
CA HIS A 42 4.25 -6.71 -15.90
C HIS A 42 5.66 -6.17 -15.61
N ALA A 43 6.09 -5.17 -16.38
CA ALA A 43 7.41 -4.58 -16.21
C ALA A 43 7.62 -3.96 -14.81
N VAL A 44 6.55 -3.41 -14.19
CA VAL A 44 6.62 -2.89 -12.82
C VAL A 44 6.72 -4.04 -11.82
N ASN A 45 5.96 -5.12 -12.00
CA ASN A 45 6.09 -6.31 -11.17
C ASN A 45 7.51 -6.88 -11.18
N GLU A 46 8.09 -7.07 -12.37
CA GLU A 46 9.46 -7.55 -12.51
C GLU A 46 10.47 -6.61 -11.85
N ALA A 47 10.31 -5.30 -12.04
CA ALA A 47 11.19 -4.31 -11.42
C ALA A 47 11.07 -4.30 -9.89
N CYS A 48 9.87 -4.43 -9.32
CA CYS A 48 9.68 -4.55 -7.87
C CYS A 48 10.39 -5.79 -7.31
N ILE A 49 10.28 -6.94 -7.98
CA ILE A 49 11.00 -8.15 -7.57
C ILE A 49 12.51 -7.96 -7.68
N ALA A 50 13.01 -7.44 -8.79
CA ALA A 50 14.45 -7.20 -8.98
C ALA A 50 15.02 -6.22 -7.94
N THR A 51 14.30 -5.14 -7.61
CA THR A 51 14.74 -4.16 -6.60
C THR A 51 14.71 -4.73 -5.17
N TYR A 52 13.96 -5.80 -4.93
CA TYR A 52 13.97 -6.56 -3.68
C TYR A 52 15.10 -7.59 -3.63
N THR A 53 15.23 -8.41 -4.68
CA THR A 53 16.18 -9.54 -4.72
C THR A 53 17.61 -9.09 -4.95
N GLU A 54 17.81 -8.07 -5.78
CA GLU A 54 19.13 -7.57 -6.19
C GLU A 54 19.41 -6.15 -5.64
N GLY A 55 18.38 -5.50 -5.09
CA GLY A 55 18.45 -4.13 -4.59
C GLY A 55 18.23 -4.00 -3.07
N ILE A 56 17.87 -2.77 -2.69
CA ILE A 56 17.71 -2.37 -1.29
C ILE A 56 16.26 -2.26 -0.84
N ALA A 57 15.28 -2.51 -1.71
CA ALA A 57 13.87 -2.45 -1.34
C ALA A 57 13.54 -3.55 -0.32
N ARG A 58 12.79 -3.21 0.73
CA ARG A 58 12.37 -4.16 1.77
C ARG A 58 10.86 -4.19 2.00
N SER A 59 10.13 -3.23 1.43
CA SER A 59 8.68 -3.20 1.38
C SER A 59 8.17 -2.88 -0.02
N VAL A 60 6.95 -3.29 -0.36
CA VAL A 60 6.25 -2.96 -1.60
C VAL A 60 4.77 -2.84 -1.33
N GLU A 61 4.08 -2.03 -2.13
CA GLU A 61 2.63 -1.99 -2.14
C GLU A 61 2.02 -2.42 -3.47
N VAL A 62 0.82 -3.00 -3.37
CA VAL A 62 0.12 -3.59 -4.51
C VAL A 62 -1.16 -2.81 -4.82
N ILE A 63 -1.32 -2.40 -6.07
CA ILE A 63 -2.56 -1.85 -6.64
C ILE A 63 -3.49 -3.03 -6.98
N VAL A 64 -4.39 -3.35 -6.06
CA VAL A 64 -5.33 -4.48 -6.19
C VAL A 64 -6.23 -4.43 -7.43
N PRO A 65 -6.84 -3.29 -7.82
CA PRO A 65 -7.65 -3.25 -9.04
C PRO A 65 -6.80 -3.19 -10.32
N GLY A 66 -5.48 -3.21 -10.21
CA GLY A 66 -4.54 -3.13 -11.32
C GLY A 66 -4.61 -4.38 -12.22
N PRO A 67 -4.41 -4.23 -13.54
CA PRO A 67 -4.59 -5.33 -14.48
C PRO A 67 -3.57 -6.48 -14.31
N TRP A 68 -2.46 -6.26 -13.60
CA TRP A 68 -1.43 -7.26 -13.31
C TRP A 68 -1.38 -7.68 -11.84
N PHE A 69 -2.45 -7.42 -11.08
CA PHE A 69 -2.55 -7.81 -9.67
C PHE A 69 -2.33 -9.32 -9.44
N GLU A 70 -2.95 -10.19 -10.24
CA GLU A 70 -2.83 -11.64 -10.06
C GLU A 70 -1.39 -12.13 -10.24
N GLU A 71 -0.67 -11.58 -11.21
CA GLU A 71 0.77 -11.87 -11.37
C GLU A 71 1.56 -11.37 -10.17
N ALA A 72 1.30 -10.13 -9.72
CA ALA A 72 1.97 -9.57 -8.56
C ALA A 72 1.77 -10.45 -7.32
N ALA A 73 0.54 -10.90 -7.06
CA ALA A 73 0.21 -11.78 -5.96
C ALA A 73 0.96 -13.13 -6.04
N GLN A 74 1.07 -13.72 -7.25
CA GLN A 74 1.84 -14.96 -7.46
C GLN A 74 3.34 -14.75 -7.24
N MET A 75 3.91 -13.67 -7.77
CA MET A 75 5.32 -13.34 -7.57
C MET A 75 5.62 -13.13 -6.08
N LEU A 76 4.77 -12.40 -5.36
CA LEU A 76 4.92 -12.13 -3.92
C LEU A 76 4.75 -13.39 -3.06
N ALA A 77 3.87 -14.31 -3.44
CA ALA A 77 3.75 -15.61 -2.77
C ALA A 77 5.05 -16.43 -2.84
N GLY A 78 5.85 -16.24 -3.90
CA GLY A 78 7.20 -16.81 -4.03
C GLY A 78 8.29 -16.11 -3.20
N HIS A 79 8.00 -14.95 -2.61
CA HIS A 79 8.96 -14.10 -1.89
C HIS A 79 8.41 -13.67 -0.51
N PRO A 80 8.17 -14.62 0.44
CA PRO A 80 7.51 -14.32 1.71
C PRO A 80 8.30 -13.39 2.66
N GLY A 81 9.56 -13.06 2.33
CA GLY A 81 10.37 -12.09 3.07
C GLY A 81 10.24 -10.66 2.57
N TYR A 82 9.48 -10.40 1.50
CA TYR A 82 9.19 -9.05 1.02
C TYR A 82 7.98 -8.53 1.80
N ASP A 83 8.13 -7.42 2.52
CA ASP A 83 7.02 -6.84 3.29
C ASP A 83 5.98 -6.22 2.33
N VAL A 84 4.73 -6.71 2.37
CA VAL A 84 3.70 -6.36 1.39
C VAL A 84 2.57 -5.53 2.02
N GLY A 85 2.34 -4.35 1.44
CA GLY A 85 1.21 -3.48 1.73
C GLY A 85 0.21 -3.37 0.57
N ILE A 86 -0.84 -2.59 0.80
CA ILE A 86 -1.87 -2.29 -0.21
C ILE A 86 -1.75 -0.82 -0.62
N HIS A 87 -1.58 -0.58 -1.92
CA HIS A 87 -1.63 0.76 -2.49
C HIS A 87 -3.09 1.15 -2.70
N LEU A 88 -3.62 2.02 -1.83
CA LEU A 88 -4.99 2.49 -1.98
C LEU A 88 -5.08 3.50 -3.13
N VAL A 89 -5.81 3.13 -4.18
CA VAL A 89 -6.04 3.99 -5.34
C VAL A 89 -7.43 4.59 -5.34
N LEU A 90 -7.51 5.90 -5.62
CA LEU A 90 -8.75 6.64 -5.89
C LEU A 90 -8.71 7.34 -7.26
N THR A 91 -7.59 7.19 -7.98
CA THR A 91 -7.37 7.74 -9.32
C THR A 91 -6.89 6.66 -10.28
N SER A 92 -7.02 6.93 -11.59
CA SER A 92 -6.51 6.10 -12.69
C SER A 92 -6.08 7.02 -13.83
N GLU A 93 -4.81 7.41 -13.81
CA GLU A 93 -4.27 8.56 -14.54
C GLU A 93 -3.86 8.24 -15.98
N TRP A 94 -3.38 7.02 -16.24
CA TRP A 94 -2.85 6.62 -17.55
C TRP A 94 -3.94 6.46 -18.59
N GLN A 95 -3.70 6.82 -19.85
CA GLN A 95 -4.72 6.73 -20.89
C GLN A 95 -5.04 5.28 -21.29
N ASN A 96 -4.01 4.44 -21.43
CA ASN A 96 -4.15 3.10 -22.00
C ASN A 96 -4.20 1.98 -20.95
N LEU A 97 -3.85 2.28 -19.70
CA LEU A 97 -3.80 1.33 -18.59
C LEU A 97 -4.62 1.87 -17.43
N LYS A 98 -5.90 1.52 -17.43
CA LYS A 98 -6.88 2.04 -16.47
C LYS A 98 -7.39 0.92 -15.57
N TRP A 99 -7.64 1.24 -14.31
CA TRP A 99 -8.34 0.37 -13.36
C TRP A 99 -9.64 1.01 -12.85
N ARG A 100 -10.54 0.15 -12.35
CA ARG A 100 -11.89 0.51 -11.89
C ARG A 100 -11.99 0.31 -10.38
N PRO A 101 -12.92 1.01 -9.70
CA PRO A 101 -13.26 0.65 -8.33
C PRO A 101 -13.73 -0.81 -8.24
N LEU A 102 -13.33 -1.51 -7.17
CA LEU A 102 -13.80 -2.87 -6.89
C LEU A 102 -15.30 -2.92 -6.50
N THR A 103 -15.86 -1.77 -6.11
CA THR A 103 -17.26 -1.63 -5.71
C THR A 103 -18.07 -0.89 -6.78
N SER A 104 -19.39 -0.83 -6.62
CA SER A 104 -20.27 -0.07 -7.50
C SER A 104 -20.27 1.45 -7.24
N ALA A 105 -19.27 2.00 -6.54
CA ALA A 105 -19.22 3.41 -6.14
C ALA A 105 -19.27 4.37 -7.35
N THR A 106 -20.44 4.94 -7.61
CA THR A 106 -20.69 5.77 -8.80
C THR A 106 -20.00 7.13 -8.74
N SER A 107 -19.76 7.67 -7.55
CA SER A 107 -19.07 8.95 -7.36
C SER A 107 -17.56 8.88 -7.57
N LEU A 108 -16.99 7.68 -7.69
CA LEU A 108 -15.55 7.46 -7.84
C LEU A 108 -15.15 7.12 -9.28
N LYS A 109 -16.11 7.06 -10.21
CA LYS A 109 -15.86 6.57 -11.56
C LYS A 109 -16.37 7.52 -12.65
N ASP A 110 -15.66 7.55 -13.76
CA ASP A 110 -16.05 8.26 -14.98
C ASP A 110 -17.17 7.54 -15.76
N ALA A 111 -17.51 8.08 -16.93
CA ALA A 111 -18.57 7.55 -17.79
C ALA A 111 -18.27 6.13 -18.30
N ASP A 112 -17.00 5.81 -18.52
CA ASP A 112 -16.56 4.47 -18.92
C ASP A 112 -16.49 3.54 -17.70
N GLY A 113 -16.40 4.10 -16.50
CA GLY A 113 -16.45 3.48 -15.18
C GLY A 113 -15.09 3.16 -14.58
N TYR A 114 -14.02 3.78 -15.08
CA TYR A 114 -12.71 3.80 -14.46
C TYR A 114 -12.64 4.85 -13.36
N PHE A 115 -11.66 4.76 -12.46
CA PHE A 115 -11.41 5.88 -11.54
C PHE A 115 -11.09 7.15 -12.33
N HIS A 116 -11.45 8.31 -11.77
CA HIS A 116 -11.06 9.59 -12.36
C HIS A 116 -9.53 9.76 -12.42
N PRO A 117 -8.97 10.48 -13.39
CA PRO A 117 -7.52 10.61 -13.53
C PRO A 117 -6.86 11.49 -12.46
N TYR A 118 -7.63 12.36 -11.79
CA TYR A 118 -7.11 13.31 -10.81
C TYR A 118 -8.06 13.44 -9.62
N ILE A 119 -7.51 13.72 -8.44
CA ILE A 119 -8.29 14.00 -7.21
C ILE A 119 -9.00 15.35 -7.32
N TRP A 120 -8.37 16.33 -7.97
CA TRP A 120 -8.91 17.66 -8.18
C TRP A 120 -9.43 17.83 -9.60
N LYS A 121 -10.38 18.75 -9.80
CA LYS A 121 -10.84 19.14 -11.13
C LYS A 121 -9.64 19.68 -11.93
N ASN A 122 -9.30 19.00 -13.02
CA ASN A 122 -8.26 19.42 -13.94
C ASN A 122 -8.90 19.97 -15.22
N PRO A 123 -8.62 21.22 -15.62
CA PRO A 123 -9.12 21.78 -16.88
C PRO A 123 -8.52 21.11 -18.13
N PHE A 124 -7.49 20.27 -17.97
CA PHE A 124 -6.84 19.51 -19.05
C PHE A 124 -7.08 17.99 -18.89
N PRO A 125 -8.28 17.49 -19.22
CA PRO A 125 -8.60 16.07 -19.19
C PRO A 125 -7.89 15.37 -20.36
N GLY A 126 -6.63 14.97 -20.17
CA GLY A 126 -5.85 14.33 -21.24
C GLY A 126 -4.35 14.15 -20.97
N GLY A 127 -3.83 14.61 -19.84
CA GLY A 127 -2.46 14.27 -19.42
C GLY A 127 -1.33 15.00 -20.14
N TYR A 128 -1.62 16.05 -20.90
CA TYR A 128 -0.57 16.98 -21.35
C TYR A 128 -0.49 18.15 -20.38
N PHE A 129 0.50 18.11 -19.49
CA PHE A 129 1.13 19.36 -19.08
C PHE A 129 1.89 19.86 -20.31
N PRO A 130 1.65 21.09 -20.81
CA PRO A 130 2.58 21.67 -21.79
C PRO A 130 3.96 21.71 -21.13
N ALA A 131 4.95 21.12 -21.80
CA ALA A 131 6.35 21.26 -21.45
C ALA A 131 6.78 22.74 -21.48
#